data_AF-A0A970F5W0-F1
#
_entry.id   AF-A0A970F5W0-F1
#
_cell.length_a   1.000
_cell.length_b   1.000
_cell.length_c   1.000
_cell.angle_alpha   90.00
_cell.angle_beta   90.00
_cell.angle_gamma   90.00
#
_symmetry.space_group_name_H-M   'P 1'
#
loop_
_entity.id
_entity.type
_entity.pdbx_description
1 polymer ?
#
loop_
_entity_poly.entity_id
_entity_poly.type
_entity_poly.pdbx_seq_one_letter_code
_entity_poly.pdbx_strand_id
1 'polypeptide(L)'
;MDFKKIEWIFFLAFLGLNLFLLNLYREARIEQNITYRTNETIPLKQRLASENIKYEEEFSEENQMGYYLSGVPTDFYEARKEAQARLNIPDFLMSRTTIEEGMLTHLIDESIYIKEATQVETVITALLNDENFVLYGDSYRYLPQESNLTSEYPEIIAGQEYDGIAINDSSSRLIFSLEKSSDRFLVKKYSQTHISDLSPLREEMAIISEKEAIN
;
A
#
# COMPACT_ATOMS: atom_id res chain seq x y z
N MET A 1 30.06 -15.93 54.33
CA MET A 1 29.64 -16.25 52.96
C MET A 1 30.61 -15.52 52.05
N ASP A 2 31.42 -16.24 51.27
CA ASP A 2 32.53 -15.63 50.51
C ASP A 2 32.00 -14.78 49.36
N PHE A 3 31.97 -13.46 49.57
CA PHE A 3 31.51 -12.48 48.59
C PHE A 3 32.26 -12.62 47.24
N LYS A 4 33.55 -12.96 47.29
CA LYS A 4 34.39 -13.24 46.12
C LYS A 4 33.95 -14.47 45.30
N LYS A 5 33.37 -15.49 45.93
CA LYS A 5 32.85 -16.67 45.22
C LYS A 5 31.57 -16.35 44.45
N ILE A 6 30.73 -15.50 45.03
CA ILE A 6 29.47 -15.05 44.41
C ILE A 6 29.77 -14.12 43.23
N GLU A 7 30.73 -13.20 43.38
CA GLU A 7 31.18 -12.29 42.32
C GLU A 7 31.70 -13.05 41.08
N TRP A 8 32.45 -14.14 41.30
CA TRP A 8 32.96 -14.98 40.21
C TRP A 8 31.87 -15.70 39.43
N ILE A 9 30.84 -16.19 40.13
CA ILE A 9 29.69 -16.85 39.50
C ILE A 9 28.90 -15.84 38.67
N PHE A 10 28.67 -14.63 39.20
CA PHE A 10 28.00 -13.55 38.47
C PHE A 10 28.79 -13.12 37.23
N PHE A 11 30.10 -12.96 37.35
CA PHE A 11 30.97 -12.62 36.22
C PHE A 11 30.88 -13.67 35.11
N LEU A 12 30.97 -14.96 35.46
CA LEU A 12 30.93 -16.04 34.49
C LEU A 12 29.56 -16.15 33.81
N ALA A 13 28.47 -15.96 34.55
CA ALA A 13 27.11 -15.96 34.02
C ALA A 13 26.88 -14.79 33.05
N PHE A 14 27.29 -13.57 33.41
CA PHE A 14 27.18 -12.40 32.53
C PHE A 14 28.07 -12.51 31.30
N LEU A 15 29.28 -13.06 31.42
CA LEU A 15 30.17 -13.29 30.28
C LEU A 15 29.55 -14.29 29.30
N GLY A 16 29.00 -15.40 29.81
CA GLY A 16 28.29 -16.38 28.99
C GLY A 16 27.08 -15.79 28.26
N LEU A 17 26.29 -14.98 28.96
CA LEU A 17 25.14 -14.28 28.37
C LEU A 17 25.55 -13.28 27.29
N ASN A 18 26.61 -12.50 27.50
CA ASN A 18 27.13 -11.56 26.50
C ASN A 18 27.67 -12.27 25.26
N LEU A 19 28.39 -13.40 25.43
CA LEU A 19 28.85 -14.23 24.31
C LEU A 19 27.68 -14.87 23.55
N PHE A 20 26.64 -15.30 24.26
CA PHE A 20 25.42 -15.83 23.65
C PHE A 20 24.72 -14.75 22.81
N LEU A 21 24.51 -13.55 23.37
CA LEU A 21 23.92 -12.41 22.66
C LEU A 21 24.76 -11.97 21.46
N LEU A 22 26.09 -11.99 21.57
CA LEU A 22 26.98 -11.66 20.46
C LEU A 22 26.87 -12.67 19.32
N ASN A 23 26.76 -13.97 19.63
CA ASN A 23 26.54 -15.01 18.61
C ASN A 23 25.19 -14.82 17.93
N LEU A 24 24.13 -14.59 18.70
CA LEU A 24 22.78 -14.37 18.16
C LEU A 24 22.71 -13.12 17.28
N TYR A 25 23.38 -12.04 17.67
CA TYR A 25 23.51 -10.82 16.86
C TYR A 25 24.30 -11.06 15.56
N ARG A 26 25.37 -11.86 15.62
CA ARG A 26 26.14 -12.24 14.42
C ARG A 26 25.35 -13.15 13.49
N GLU A 27 24.61 -14.11 14.03
CA GLU A 27 23.79 -15.05 13.27
C GLU A 27 22.65 -14.31 12.57
N ALA A 28 21.96 -13.39 13.25
CA ALA A 28 20.96 -12.51 12.63
C ALA A 28 21.55 -11.66 11.49
N ARG A 29 22.80 -11.18 11.61
CA ARG A 29 23.53 -10.47 10.54
C ARG A 29 23.99 -11.40 9.41
N ILE A 30 24.29 -12.67 9.70
CA ILE A 30 24.77 -13.64 8.71
C ILE A 30 23.61 -14.22 7.91
N GLU A 31 22.45 -14.45 8.53
CA GLU A 31 21.21 -14.83 7.81
C GLU A 31 20.78 -13.74 6.83
N GLN A 32 20.99 -12.46 7.17
CA GLN A 32 20.82 -11.32 6.25
C GLN A 32 21.88 -11.26 5.13
N ASN A 33 22.99 -12.00 5.25
CA ASN A 33 24.09 -12.05 4.29
C ASN A 33 24.23 -13.42 3.60
N ILE A 34 23.20 -14.28 3.63
CA ILE A 34 23.16 -15.46 2.76
C ILE A 34 22.88 -14.96 1.34
N THR A 35 23.93 -14.44 0.72
CA THR A 35 23.99 -14.17 -0.71
C THR A 35 23.67 -15.48 -1.40
N TYR A 36 22.57 -15.50 -2.16
CA TYR A 36 22.29 -16.55 -3.11
C TYR A 36 23.53 -16.69 -4.02
N ARG A 37 24.31 -17.76 -3.84
CA ARG A 37 25.29 -18.18 -4.84
C ARG A 37 24.50 -18.61 -6.07
N THR A 38 24.23 -17.67 -6.97
CA THR A 38 23.76 -17.99 -8.31
C THR A 38 24.94 -18.58 -9.07
N ASN A 39 24.94 -19.90 -9.19
CA ASN A 39 25.78 -20.62 -10.14
C ASN A 39 25.43 -20.10 -11.54
N GLU A 40 26.34 -19.32 -12.13
CA GLU A 40 26.43 -18.94 -13.55
C GLU A 40 25.10 -18.89 -14.32
N THR A 41 24.26 -17.92 -13.99
CA THR A 41 23.11 -17.54 -14.83
C THR A 41 23.54 -16.45 -15.80
N ILE A 42 23.14 -16.57 -17.07
CA ILE A 42 23.27 -15.53 -18.10
C ILE A 42 22.92 -14.17 -17.46
N PRO A 43 23.77 -13.13 -17.60
CA PRO A 43 23.50 -11.83 -16.99
C PRO A 43 22.07 -11.35 -17.29
N LEU A 44 21.35 -10.83 -16.28
CA LEU A 44 19.93 -10.44 -16.41
C LEU A 44 19.64 -9.64 -17.69
N LYS A 45 20.49 -8.67 -17.99
CA LYS A 45 20.43 -7.86 -19.21
C LYS A 45 20.41 -8.68 -20.49
N GLN A 46 21.23 -9.72 -20.57
CA GLN A 46 21.30 -10.61 -21.73
C GLN A 46 20.07 -11.53 -21.80
N ARG A 47 19.52 -11.96 -20.66
CA ARG A 47 18.26 -12.72 -20.59
C ARG A 47 17.08 -11.88 -21.10
N LEU A 48 16.87 -10.70 -20.53
CA LEU A 48 15.80 -9.78 -20.95
C LEU A 48 15.92 -9.39 -22.44
N ALA A 49 17.15 -9.13 -22.91
CA ALA A 49 17.40 -8.84 -24.32
C ALA A 49 17.06 -10.02 -25.24
N SER A 50 17.35 -11.26 -24.83
CA SER A 50 17.01 -12.46 -25.61
C SER A 50 15.50 -12.67 -25.78
N GLU A 51 14.71 -12.12 -24.85
CA GLU A 51 13.25 -12.17 -24.86
C GLU A 51 12.59 -10.91 -25.45
N ASN A 52 13.39 -9.99 -26.00
CA ASN A 52 12.96 -8.68 -26.51
C ASN A 52 12.23 -7.81 -25.46
N ILE A 53 12.51 -8.03 -24.17
CA ILE A 53 11.99 -7.20 -23.09
C ILE A 53 12.81 -5.91 -23.05
N LYS A 54 12.11 -4.78 -23.13
CA LYS A 54 12.69 -3.44 -23.05
C LYS A 54 12.37 -2.82 -21.70
N TYR A 55 13.34 -2.10 -21.15
CA TYR A 55 13.23 -1.33 -19.92
C TYR A 55 14.00 -0.02 -20.11
N GLU A 56 13.57 1.04 -19.44
CA GLU A 56 14.09 2.39 -19.67
C GLU A 56 15.24 2.73 -18.71
N GLU A 57 15.22 2.20 -17.49
CA GLU A 57 16.18 2.50 -16.42
C GLU A 57 16.87 1.23 -15.90
N GLU A 58 18.08 1.36 -15.37
CA GLU A 58 18.76 0.22 -14.75
C GLU A 58 18.12 -0.09 -13.39
N PHE A 59 17.81 -1.37 -13.14
CA PHE A 59 17.27 -1.81 -11.86
C PHE A 59 18.27 -1.56 -10.73
N SER A 60 17.79 -0.93 -9.66
CA SER A 60 18.61 -0.65 -8.48
C SER A 60 19.13 -1.94 -7.85
N GLU A 61 20.39 -1.90 -7.40
CA GLU A 61 21.03 -2.94 -6.57
C GLU A 61 20.95 -2.60 -5.06
N GLU A 62 20.35 -1.47 -4.71
CA GLU A 62 20.22 -1.04 -3.32
C GLU A 62 19.14 -1.86 -2.61
N ASN A 63 19.50 -2.40 -1.45
CA ASN A 63 18.54 -3.01 -0.54
C ASN A 63 17.89 -1.92 0.30
N GLN A 64 16.58 -1.80 0.20
CA GLN A 64 15.77 -0.88 1.00
C GLN A 64 15.33 -1.55 2.30
N MET A 65 14.81 -0.76 3.24
CA MET A 65 14.18 -1.26 4.45
C MET A 65 12.66 -1.22 4.28
N GLY A 66 11.97 -2.26 4.76
CA GLY A 66 10.53 -2.35 4.73
C GLY A 66 9.99 -3.14 5.91
N TYR A 67 8.68 -3.07 6.14
CA TYR A 67 8.02 -3.74 7.26
C TYR A 67 6.65 -4.26 6.82
N TYR A 68 6.12 -5.22 7.59
CA TYR A 68 4.74 -5.64 7.40
C TYR A 68 3.80 -4.71 8.14
N LEU A 69 2.67 -4.40 7.50
CA LEU A 69 1.60 -3.62 8.07
C LEU A 69 0.51 -4.54 8.62
N SER A 70 -0.08 -4.12 9.74
CA SER A 70 -1.34 -4.62 10.25
C SER A 70 -2.38 -3.51 10.24
N GLY A 71 -3.64 -3.90 10.06
CA GLY A 71 -4.78 -3.01 10.18
C GLY A 71 -6.07 -3.82 10.18
N VAL A 72 -7.19 -3.12 10.27
CA VAL A 72 -8.53 -3.73 10.28
C VAL A 72 -9.39 -3.11 9.18
N PRO A 73 -10.26 -3.89 8.50
CA PRO A 73 -11.23 -3.31 7.58
C PRO A 73 -12.10 -2.27 8.29
N THR A 74 -12.31 -1.14 7.64
CA THR A 74 -13.10 -0.04 8.20
C THR A 74 -14.58 -0.43 8.29
N ASP A 75 -15.20 -0.14 9.43
CA ASP A 75 -16.66 -0.17 9.53
C ASP A 75 -17.25 1.09 8.88
N PHE A 76 -17.66 0.96 7.62
CA PHE A 76 -18.25 2.06 6.87
C PHE A 76 -19.60 2.55 7.43
N TYR A 77 -20.32 1.75 8.24
CA TYR A 77 -21.55 2.21 8.87
C TYR A 77 -21.25 3.25 9.95
N GLU A 78 -20.27 2.97 10.82
CA GLU A 78 -19.85 3.93 11.84
C GLU A 78 -19.07 5.10 11.23
N ALA A 79 -18.16 4.85 10.28
CA ALA A 79 -17.42 5.92 9.60
C ALA A 79 -18.34 6.96 8.93
N ARG A 80 -19.40 6.49 8.25
CA ARG A 80 -20.41 7.39 7.66
C ARG A 80 -21.12 8.22 8.72
N LYS A 81 -21.54 7.61 9.82
CA LYS A 81 -22.27 8.27 10.92
C LYS A 81 -21.40 9.31 11.62
N GLU A 82 -20.12 9.01 11.82
CA GLU A 82 -19.15 9.97 12.33
C GLU A 82 -18.96 11.15 11.37
N ALA A 83 -18.85 10.89 10.06
CA ALA A 83 -18.75 11.94 9.06
C ALA A 83 -20.02 12.82 9.00
N GLN A 84 -21.22 12.23 9.10
CA GLN A 84 -22.48 12.99 9.18
C GLN A 84 -22.47 13.99 10.36
N ALA A 85 -22.03 13.55 11.52
CA ALA A 85 -21.92 14.39 12.71
C ALA A 85 -20.83 15.47 12.56
N ARG A 86 -19.66 15.11 12.01
CA ARG A 86 -18.52 16.02 11.79
C ARG A 86 -18.84 17.12 10.78
N LEU A 87 -19.44 16.75 9.65
CA LEU A 87 -19.77 17.65 8.54
C LEU A 87 -21.09 18.40 8.75
N ASN A 88 -21.89 17.98 9.74
CA ASN A 88 -23.25 18.48 9.97
C ASN A 88 -24.16 18.30 8.73
N ILE A 89 -24.03 17.14 8.06
CA ILE A 89 -24.81 16.74 6.88
C ILE A 89 -25.54 15.42 7.22
N PRO A 90 -26.78 15.47 7.73
CA PRO A 90 -27.49 14.28 8.21
C PRO A 90 -27.68 13.18 7.15
N ASP A 91 -27.83 13.56 5.88
CA ASP A 91 -28.09 12.64 4.77
C ASP A 91 -26.81 12.22 4.01
N PHE A 92 -25.62 12.56 4.52
CA PHE A 92 -24.36 12.23 3.85
C PHE A 92 -24.24 10.71 3.64
N LEU A 93 -24.08 10.31 2.36
CA LEU A 93 -24.03 8.92 1.89
C LEU A 93 -25.15 8.01 2.43
N MET A 94 -26.33 8.56 2.73
CA MET A 94 -27.51 7.79 3.15
C MET A 94 -28.21 7.14 1.97
N SER A 95 -28.50 7.92 0.93
CA SER A 95 -29.17 7.44 -0.27
C SER A 95 -28.18 6.92 -1.29
N ARG A 96 -28.57 5.86 -2.02
CA ARG A 96 -27.80 5.28 -3.13
C ARG A 96 -26.40 4.77 -2.74
N THR A 97 -26.22 4.50 -1.45
CA THR A 97 -25.05 3.85 -0.89
C THR A 97 -25.43 2.46 -0.39
N THR A 98 -24.65 1.46 -0.79
CA THR A 98 -24.72 0.10 -0.27
C THR A 98 -23.43 -0.20 0.47
N ILE A 99 -23.51 -0.77 1.67
CA ILE A 99 -22.36 -1.23 2.45
C ILE A 99 -22.50 -2.72 2.71
N GLU A 100 -21.65 -3.51 2.08
CA GLU A 100 -21.66 -4.98 2.13
C GLU A 100 -20.22 -5.49 2.23
N GLU A 101 -19.98 -6.44 3.12
CA GLU A 101 -18.68 -7.14 3.28
C GLU A 101 -17.46 -6.21 3.44
N GLY A 102 -17.63 -5.07 4.14
CA GLY A 102 -16.54 -4.10 4.35
C GLY A 102 -16.24 -3.22 3.13
N MET A 103 -17.09 -3.24 2.11
CA MET A 103 -17.03 -2.39 0.93
C MET A 103 -18.22 -1.43 0.91
N LEU A 104 -17.95 -0.14 0.69
CA LEU A 104 -18.97 0.88 0.42
C LEU A 104 -19.08 1.09 -1.09
N THR A 105 -20.28 1.04 -1.65
CA THR A 105 -20.54 1.41 -3.05
C THR A 105 -21.55 2.54 -3.09
N HIS A 106 -21.20 3.65 -3.74
CA HIS A 106 -22.06 4.82 -3.87
C HIS A 106 -22.34 5.13 -5.34
N LEU A 107 -23.62 5.31 -5.69
CA LEU A 107 -24.01 5.81 -7.01
C LEU A 107 -24.03 7.34 -6.99
N ILE A 108 -23.36 7.94 -7.98
CA ILE A 108 -23.18 9.38 -8.07
C ILE A 108 -24.35 9.99 -8.86
N ASP A 109 -24.98 11.01 -8.26
CA ASP A 109 -26.09 11.75 -8.88
C ASP A 109 -25.61 12.96 -9.68
N GLU A 110 -24.45 13.50 -9.30
CA GLU A 110 -23.85 14.64 -9.95
C GLU A 110 -23.23 14.25 -11.30
N SER A 111 -23.34 15.15 -12.27
CA SER A 111 -22.78 14.92 -13.60
C SER A 111 -21.30 15.29 -13.63
N ILE A 112 -20.44 14.38 -13.16
CA ILE A 112 -18.99 14.54 -13.17
C ILE A 112 -18.45 14.00 -14.49
N TYR A 113 -17.94 14.90 -15.34
CA TYR A 113 -17.40 14.54 -16.65
C TYR A 113 -15.88 14.70 -16.71
N ILE A 114 -15.23 13.71 -17.32
CA ILE A 114 -13.82 13.75 -17.70
C ILE A 114 -13.77 13.76 -19.23
N LYS A 115 -13.29 14.85 -19.83
CA LYS A 115 -13.25 14.97 -21.30
C LYS A 115 -12.01 14.30 -21.87
N GLU A 116 -10.87 14.56 -21.24
CA GLU A 116 -9.56 14.12 -21.71
C GLU A 116 -8.84 13.32 -20.64
N ALA A 117 -8.03 12.35 -21.04
CA ALA A 117 -7.22 11.55 -20.11
C ALA A 117 -6.28 12.41 -19.25
N THR A 118 -5.81 13.54 -19.78
CA THR A 118 -4.96 14.51 -19.06
C THR A 118 -5.66 15.20 -17.89
N GLN A 119 -6.99 15.16 -17.83
CA GLN A 119 -7.76 15.77 -16.75
C GLN A 119 -8.03 14.81 -15.60
N VAL A 120 -7.79 13.51 -15.78
CA VAL A 120 -8.16 12.47 -14.81
C VAL A 120 -7.55 12.76 -13.45
N GLU A 121 -6.24 12.98 -13.38
CA GLU A 121 -5.55 13.21 -12.11
C GLU A 121 -6.11 14.42 -11.38
N THR A 122 -6.32 15.54 -12.07
CA THR A 122 -6.89 16.75 -11.47
C THR A 122 -8.31 16.52 -10.96
N VAL A 123 -9.17 15.89 -11.75
CA VAL A 123 -10.57 15.63 -11.37
C VAL A 123 -10.63 14.69 -10.17
N ILE A 124 -9.91 13.56 -10.22
CA ILE A 124 -9.93 12.57 -9.15
C ILE A 124 -9.31 13.12 -7.87
N THR A 125 -8.20 13.86 -7.97
CA THR A 125 -7.61 14.52 -6.80
C THR A 125 -8.58 15.51 -6.17
N ALA A 126 -9.37 16.25 -6.96
CA ALA A 126 -10.39 17.14 -6.41
C ALA A 126 -11.51 16.37 -5.68
N LEU A 127 -11.97 15.24 -6.23
CA LEU A 127 -12.97 14.38 -5.59
C LEU A 127 -12.46 13.73 -4.31
N LEU A 128 -11.19 13.32 -4.28
CA LEU A 128 -10.54 12.76 -3.09
C LEU A 128 -10.41 13.79 -1.97
N ASN A 129 -10.14 15.05 -2.32
CA ASN A 129 -10.04 16.13 -1.34
C ASN A 129 -11.39 16.69 -0.89
N ASP A 130 -12.50 16.27 -1.49
CA ASP A 130 -13.84 16.70 -1.09
C ASP A 130 -14.39 15.76 -0.01
N GLU A 131 -14.30 16.23 1.26
CA GLU A 131 -14.84 15.51 2.41
C GLU A 131 -16.35 15.25 2.32
N ASN A 132 -17.08 16.03 1.50
CA ASN A 132 -18.52 15.84 1.29
C ASN A 132 -18.81 14.84 0.16
N PHE A 133 -17.79 14.21 -0.42
CA PHE A 133 -17.94 13.27 -1.53
C PHE A 133 -17.47 11.85 -1.19
N VAL A 134 -16.29 11.71 -0.58
CA VAL A 134 -15.68 10.40 -0.22
C VAL A 134 -15.25 10.39 1.24
N LEU A 135 -15.49 9.27 1.93
CA LEU A 135 -14.95 9.05 3.28
C LEU A 135 -13.42 8.84 3.20
N TYR A 136 -12.65 9.53 4.05
CA TYR A 136 -11.18 9.36 4.12
C TYR A 136 -10.47 9.58 2.77
N GLY A 137 -11.00 10.45 1.91
CA GLY A 137 -10.45 10.64 0.56
C GLY A 137 -9.00 11.14 0.54
N ASP A 138 -8.58 11.84 1.61
CA ASP A 138 -7.21 12.28 1.87
C ASP A 138 -6.21 11.13 2.10
N SER A 139 -6.69 9.94 2.48
CA SER A 139 -5.87 8.74 2.62
C SER A 139 -5.58 8.05 1.30
N TYR A 140 -6.20 8.45 0.19
CA TYR A 140 -6.04 7.80 -1.11
C TYR A 140 -5.23 8.65 -2.08
N ARG A 141 -4.53 7.98 -2.99
CA ARG A 141 -3.82 8.59 -4.10
C ARG A 141 -4.19 7.91 -5.42
N TYR A 142 -4.40 8.71 -6.46
CA TYR A 142 -4.67 8.23 -7.81
C TYR A 142 -3.53 7.34 -8.34
N LEU A 143 -3.90 6.18 -8.90
CA LEU A 143 -2.99 5.18 -9.46
C LEU A 143 -3.19 5.08 -10.98
N PRO A 144 -2.45 5.86 -11.79
CA PRO A 144 -2.63 5.87 -13.24
C PRO A 144 -2.30 4.53 -13.89
N GLN A 145 -1.33 3.78 -13.35
CA GLN A 145 -0.89 2.49 -13.91
C GLN A 145 -1.95 1.40 -13.73
N GLU A 146 -2.78 1.51 -12.70
CA GLU A 146 -3.87 0.57 -12.39
C GLU A 146 -5.19 0.99 -13.04
N SER A 147 -5.27 2.22 -13.56
CA SER A 147 -6.47 2.79 -14.17
C SER A 147 -6.57 2.43 -15.65
N ASN A 148 -7.79 2.20 -16.12
CA ASN A 148 -8.05 1.86 -17.52
C ASN A 148 -9.21 2.66 -18.09
N LEU A 149 -8.92 3.51 -19.07
CA LEU A 149 -9.92 4.34 -19.75
C LEU A 149 -10.39 3.75 -21.09
N THR A 150 -9.80 2.64 -21.51
CA THR A 150 -9.95 2.08 -22.87
C THR A 150 -10.76 0.78 -22.93
N SER A 151 -11.00 0.15 -21.78
CA SER A 151 -11.84 -1.04 -21.65
C SER A 151 -13.31 -0.73 -21.96
N GLU A 152 -14.10 -1.80 -22.16
CA GLU A 152 -15.56 -1.72 -22.27
C GLU A 152 -16.20 -1.11 -21.01
N TYR A 153 -15.59 -1.38 -19.86
CA TYR A 153 -15.94 -0.82 -18.55
C TYR A 153 -14.75 -0.04 -18.01
N PRO A 154 -14.66 1.27 -18.31
CA PRO A 154 -13.52 2.08 -17.89
C PRO A 154 -13.55 2.35 -16.38
N GLU A 155 -12.40 2.28 -15.75
CA GLU A 155 -12.24 2.45 -14.30
C GLU A 155 -11.02 3.32 -13.98
N ILE A 156 -11.17 4.15 -12.94
CA ILE A 156 -10.07 4.89 -12.34
C ILE A 156 -9.87 4.38 -10.93
N ILE A 157 -8.63 4.02 -10.61
CA ILE A 157 -8.25 3.43 -9.33
C ILE A 157 -7.42 4.45 -8.54
N ALA A 158 -7.75 4.58 -7.25
CA ALA A 158 -6.91 5.20 -6.24
C ALA A 158 -6.64 4.18 -5.13
N GLY A 159 -5.42 4.20 -4.58
CA GLY A 159 -5.00 3.30 -3.49
C GLY A 159 -4.76 4.09 -2.21
N GLN A 160 -5.09 3.48 -1.07
CA GLN A 160 -4.78 4.04 0.23
C GLN A 160 -3.26 4.16 0.37
N GLU A 161 -2.78 5.24 0.97
CA GLU A 161 -1.36 5.51 1.17
C GLU A 161 -0.97 5.25 2.62
N TYR A 162 0.22 4.68 2.81
CA TYR A 162 0.89 4.62 4.10
C TYR A 162 2.36 5.02 3.90
N ASP A 163 2.85 5.99 4.68
CA ASP A 163 4.21 6.55 4.58
C ASP A 163 4.65 6.93 3.14
N GLY A 164 3.74 7.54 2.36
CA GLY A 164 4.06 7.97 0.99
C GLY A 164 3.97 6.88 -0.07
N ILE A 165 3.64 5.64 0.32
CA ILE A 165 3.56 4.48 -0.56
C ILE A 165 2.11 4.01 -0.65
N ALA A 166 1.59 3.94 -1.88
CA ALA A 166 0.25 3.40 -2.11
C ALA A 166 0.23 1.89 -1.87
N ILE A 167 -0.75 1.43 -1.11
CA ILE A 167 -1.01 0.02 -0.85
C ILE A 167 -1.69 -0.56 -2.09
N ASN A 168 -0.99 -1.48 -2.77
CA ASN A 168 -1.54 -2.15 -3.95
C ASN A 168 -2.32 -3.42 -3.56
N ASP A 169 -3.42 -3.25 -2.83
CA ASP A 169 -4.27 -4.37 -2.40
C ASP A 169 -5.77 -4.00 -2.49
N SER A 170 -6.62 -4.97 -2.81
CA SER A 170 -8.06 -4.75 -2.98
C SER A 170 -8.79 -4.31 -1.71
N SER A 171 -8.22 -4.54 -0.52
CA SER A 171 -8.76 -4.05 0.76
C SER A 171 -8.52 -2.56 1.02
N SER A 172 -7.80 -1.88 0.13
CA SER A 172 -7.32 -0.50 0.31
C SER A 172 -7.54 0.37 -0.93
N ARG A 173 -8.64 0.18 -1.66
CA ARG A 173 -8.88 0.83 -2.96
C ARG A 173 -10.13 1.69 -2.97
N LEU A 174 -10.07 2.75 -3.76
CA LEU A 174 -11.21 3.50 -4.24
C LEU A 174 -11.27 3.38 -5.77
N ILE A 175 -12.36 2.81 -6.28
CA ILE A 175 -12.53 2.51 -7.70
C ILE A 175 -13.71 3.30 -8.24
N PHE A 176 -13.46 4.21 -9.16
CA PHE A 176 -14.48 4.96 -9.88
C PHE A 176 -14.84 4.24 -11.17
N SER A 177 -16.10 3.80 -11.29
CA SER A 177 -16.59 3.22 -12.55
C SER A 177 -17.15 4.31 -13.46
N LEU A 178 -16.70 4.30 -14.70
CA LEU A 178 -17.05 5.29 -15.70
C LEU A 178 -18.00 4.72 -16.75
N GLU A 179 -18.78 5.60 -17.36
CA GLU A 179 -19.58 5.32 -18.54
C GLU A 179 -19.10 6.23 -19.68
N LYS A 180 -18.79 5.65 -20.84
CA LYS A 180 -18.40 6.43 -22.01
C LYS A 180 -19.64 7.07 -22.65
N SER A 181 -19.69 8.40 -22.64
CA SER A 181 -20.75 9.21 -23.23
C SER A 181 -20.19 10.07 -24.36
N SER A 182 -20.32 9.57 -25.60
CA SER A 182 -19.72 10.17 -26.81
C SER A 182 -18.21 10.39 -26.66
N ASP A 183 -17.78 11.63 -26.44
CA ASP A 183 -16.38 12.06 -26.37
C ASP A 183 -15.93 12.36 -24.92
N ARG A 184 -16.66 11.84 -23.92
CA ARG A 184 -16.36 12.07 -22.50
C ARG A 184 -16.65 10.82 -21.68
N PHE A 185 -16.06 10.77 -20.50
CA PHE A 185 -16.40 9.79 -19.48
C PHE A 185 -17.27 10.46 -18.42
N LEU A 186 -18.35 9.79 -18.03
CA LEU A 186 -19.20 10.17 -16.91
C LEU A 186 -18.87 9.25 -15.72
N VAL A 187 -18.55 9.83 -14.57
CA VAL A 187 -18.35 9.05 -13.34
C VAL A 187 -19.71 8.65 -12.80
N LYS A 188 -19.99 7.34 -12.70
CA LYS A 188 -21.32 6.82 -12.35
C LYS A 188 -21.44 6.37 -10.91
N LYS A 189 -20.38 5.78 -10.40
CA LYS A 189 -20.31 5.24 -9.05
C LYS A 189 -18.87 5.15 -8.61
N TYR A 190 -18.68 5.01 -7.31
CA TYR A 190 -17.43 4.52 -6.77
C TYR A 190 -17.67 3.36 -5.80
N SER A 191 -16.69 2.47 -5.69
CA SER A 191 -16.59 1.48 -4.62
C SER A 191 -15.35 1.74 -3.80
N GLN A 192 -15.45 1.58 -2.49
CA GLN A 192 -14.43 1.92 -1.52
C GLN A 192 -14.19 0.77 -0.55
N THR A 193 -12.92 0.44 -0.36
CA THR A 193 -12.39 -0.35 0.74
C THR A 193 -11.30 0.46 1.44
N HIS A 194 -11.26 0.42 2.77
CA HIS A 194 -10.33 1.20 3.59
C HIS A 194 -9.84 0.37 4.77
N ILE A 195 -8.55 0.47 5.08
CA ILE A 195 -7.94 -0.18 6.24
C ILE A 195 -7.74 0.87 7.32
N SER A 196 -8.40 0.69 8.46
CA SER A 196 -8.18 1.47 9.67
C SER A 196 -7.05 0.90 10.52
N ASP A 197 -6.52 1.72 11.42
CA ASP A 197 -5.49 1.34 12.40
C ASP A 197 -4.22 0.74 11.78
N LEU A 198 -3.84 1.25 10.61
CA LEU A 198 -2.60 0.86 9.94
C LEU A 198 -1.39 1.14 10.84
N SER A 199 -0.60 0.09 11.08
CA SER A 199 0.58 0.16 11.93
C SER A 199 1.61 -0.92 11.55
N PRO A 200 2.91 -0.69 11.79
CA PRO A 200 3.94 -1.72 11.57
C PRO A 200 3.77 -2.88 12.56
N LEU A 201 3.72 -4.11 12.05
CA LEU A 201 3.60 -5.33 12.86
C LEU A 201 4.94 -5.68 13.56
N ARG A 202 6.06 -5.24 12.99
CA ARG A 202 7.41 -5.56 13.44
C ARG A 202 8.41 -4.50 12.98
N GLU A 203 9.63 -4.60 13.51
CA GLU A 203 10.76 -3.77 13.09
C GLU A 203 11.05 -3.92 11.59
N GLU A 204 11.62 -2.86 11.02
CA GLU A 204 12.03 -2.82 9.63
C GLU A 204 13.07 -3.89 9.32
N MET A 205 13.03 -4.41 8.10
CA MET A 205 13.97 -5.39 7.59
C MET A 205 14.38 -5.07 6.17
N ALA A 206 15.56 -5.54 5.79
CA ALA A 206 16.02 -5.44 4.42
C ALA A 206 15.03 -6.16 3.48
N ILE A 207 14.57 -5.45 2.46
CA ILE A 207 13.82 -6.01 1.35
C ILE A 207 14.74 -6.21 0.15
N ILE A 208 14.36 -7.13 -0.73
CA ILE A 208 15.10 -7.41 -1.96
C ILE A 208 15.21 -6.15 -2.83
N SER A 209 16.35 -5.98 -3.48
CA SER A 209 16.55 -4.91 -4.46
C SER A 209 15.65 -5.09 -5.69
N GLU A 210 15.46 -4.02 -6.47
CA GLU A 210 14.71 -4.10 -7.74
C GLU A 210 15.32 -5.14 -8.69
N LYS A 211 16.65 -5.20 -8.76
CA LYS A 211 17.35 -6.18 -9.60
C LYS A 211 17.09 -7.61 -9.13
N GLU A 212 17.03 -7.85 -7.83
CA GLU A 212 16.69 -9.16 -7.27
C GLU A 212 15.21 -9.52 -7.51
N ALA A 213 14.30 -8.55 -7.46
CA ALA A 213 12.89 -8.77 -7.76
C ALA A 213 12.62 -9.23 -9.21
N ILE A 214 13.49 -8.84 -10.15
CA ILE A 214 13.39 -9.19 -11.57
C ILE A 214 14.19 -10.46 -11.94
N ASN A 215 15.17 -10.85 -11.12
CA ASN A 215 16.05 -12.01 -11.39
C ASN A 215 15.33 -13.35 -11.27
#